data_AF-A0A3Q4HSW7-F1
#
_entry.id   AF-A0A3Q4HSW7-F1
#
_cell.length_a   1.000
_cell.length_b   1.000
_cell.length_c   1.000
_cell.angle_alpha   90.00
_cell.angle_beta   90.00
_cell.angle_gamma   90.00
#
_symmetry.space_group_name_H-M   'P 1'
#
loop_
_entity.id
_entity.type
_entity.pdbx_description
1 polymer ?
#
loop_
_entity_poly.entity_id
_entity_poly.type
_entity_poly.pdbx_seq_one_letter_code
_entity_poly.pdbx_strand_id
1 'polypeptide(L)'
;MDITEVSTSQDGKGKKGKKAKKKSAEVDGEGGAGEEKKMVKSELAVAFPPAFSVSEIKNKQRRHFMFMKLKQEKRKVPILGKKTTKQKSLGSTFAPPKEVPKTIENQRVYDETTVDPEDEEIAFDEGTDEFSAYFNGLTNPKVLITTSDRPRGRTVRFCEQLATVIPNAHVYYRRGLALKRIIPQCVARDFTYLMVINEDRQV
;
A
#
# COMPACT_ATOMS: atom_id res chain seq x y z
N MET A 1 19.17 9.85 -42.92
CA MET A 1 18.14 9.26 -42.02
C MET A 1 18.76 8.44 -40.88
N ASP A 2 19.99 8.75 -40.49
CA ASP A 2 20.29 9.36 -39.17
C ASP A 2 19.75 8.60 -37.94
N ILE A 3 20.57 7.65 -37.48
CA ILE A 3 20.44 7.01 -36.17
C ILE A 3 20.90 8.02 -35.11
N THR A 4 19.99 8.43 -34.22
CA THR A 4 20.32 9.34 -33.10
C THR A 4 20.72 8.55 -31.86
N GLU A 5 22.03 8.42 -31.63
CA GLU A 5 22.58 7.81 -30.42
C GLU A 5 22.38 8.72 -29.19
N VAL A 6 21.87 8.16 -28.08
CA VAL A 6 21.67 8.92 -26.82
C VAL A 6 22.85 8.71 -25.88
N SER A 7 23.72 9.71 -25.79
CA SER A 7 24.93 9.68 -24.96
C SER A 7 24.64 9.78 -23.46
N THR A 8 25.01 8.77 -22.68
CA THR A 8 24.85 8.75 -21.21
C THR A 8 26.06 9.37 -20.48
N SER A 9 25.97 10.64 -20.12
CA SER A 9 27.03 11.32 -19.37
C SER A 9 26.98 11.01 -17.85
N GLN A 10 27.86 10.14 -17.37
CA GLN A 10 28.25 10.09 -15.96
C GLN A 10 29.64 10.72 -15.79
N ASP A 11 29.74 11.86 -15.09
CA ASP A 11 31.01 12.42 -14.61
C ASP A 11 30.87 12.83 -13.13
N GLY A 12 31.95 12.65 -12.36
CA GLY A 12 31.95 12.76 -10.91
C GLY A 12 32.98 13.76 -10.39
N LYS A 13 32.56 14.59 -9.44
CA LYS A 13 33.39 15.36 -8.49
C LYS A 13 32.50 15.67 -7.26
N GLY A 14 33.03 15.95 -6.06
CA GLY A 14 34.44 16.04 -5.65
C GLY A 14 34.57 16.83 -4.35
N LYS A 15 35.69 16.64 -3.63
CA LYS A 15 35.95 17.20 -2.29
C LYS A 15 35.75 18.73 -2.22
N LYS A 16 35.00 19.19 -1.22
CA LYS A 16 35.15 20.50 -0.55
C LYS A 16 35.12 20.25 0.97
N GLY A 17 35.88 20.93 1.82
CA GLY A 17 36.92 21.93 1.58
C GLY A 17 37.14 22.74 2.87
N LYS A 18 38.31 22.64 3.51
CA LYS A 18 38.60 23.39 4.75
C LYS A 18 38.58 24.91 4.48
N LYS A 19 37.97 25.68 5.38
CA LYS A 19 38.27 27.12 5.56
C LYS A 19 38.33 27.43 7.05
N ALA A 20 39.33 28.21 7.45
CA ALA A 20 39.60 28.57 8.84
C ALA A 20 39.50 30.09 9.06
N LYS A 21 39.13 30.49 10.28
CA LYS A 21 39.26 31.85 10.82
C LYS A 21 39.38 31.66 12.35
N LYS A 22 40.58 31.67 12.94
CA LYS A 22 41.60 32.72 13.15
C LYS A 22 41.30 33.56 14.42
N LYS A 23 42.32 33.69 15.28
CA LYS A 23 42.29 34.20 16.67
C LYS A 23 42.14 35.73 16.79
N SER A 24 41.54 36.17 17.92
CA SER A 24 41.86 37.38 18.72
C SER A 24 40.86 37.48 19.89
N ALA A 25 41.17 37.83 21.13
CA ALA A 25 42.45 37.99 21.85
C ALA A 25 42.21 37.92 23.40
N GLU A 26 43.27 38.11 24.17
CA GLU A 26 43.45 38.71 25.53
C GLU A 26 42.22 39.40 26.19
N VAL A 27 42.06 39.60 27.52
CA VAL A 27 42.85 39.42 28.78
C VAL A 27 41.86 39.65 29.96
N ASP A 28 41.95 39.17 31.21
CA ASP A 28 42.70 38.05 31.87
C ASP A 28 41.80 37.53 33.06
N GLY A 29 42.13 37.27 34.34
CA GLY A 29 43.40 37.20 35.12
C GLY A 29 43.16 37.15 36.65
N GLU A 30 43.62 36.07 37.33
CA GLU A 30 43.74 35.82 38.79
C GLU A 30 42.54 36.03 39.77
N GLY A 31 42.68 35.49 41.00
CA GLY A 31 41.86 35.84 42.17
C GLY A 31 40.75 34.83 42.55
N GLY A 32 41.02 33.94 43.51
CA GLY A 32 40.03 32.98 44.01
C GLY A 32 39.66 33.19 45.48
N ALA A 33 38.35 33.15 45.78
CA ALA A 33 37.79 32.85 47.09
C ALA A 33 36.36 32.30 46.89
N GLY A 34 35.96 31.30 47.68
CA GLY A 34 34.63 30.71 47.58
C GLY A 34 33.66 31.29 48.60
N GLU A 35 32.42 31.54 48.19
CA GLU A 35 31.28 31.54 49.12
C GLU A 35 29.99 31.12 48.41
N GLU A 36 29.14 30.35 49.08
CA GLU A 36 27.89 29.83 48.50
C GLU A 36 26.77 30.88 48.53
N LYS A 37 26.07 31.10 47.40
CA LYS A 37 24.71 31.65 47.44
C LYS A 37 23.79 31.10 46.33
N LYS A 38 22.80 30.31 46.78
CA LYS A 38 21.47 30.05 46.23
C LYS A 38 21.34 29.65 44.74
N MET A 39 20.82 28.43 44.55
CA MET A 39 20.08 28.05 43.34
C MET A 39 18.97 29.06 43.03
N VAL A 40 19.13 29.85 41.96
CA VAL A 40 18.00 30.44 41.25
C VAL A 40 17.58 29.44 40.18
N LYS A 41 16.46 28.75 40.38
CA LYS A 41 15.82 28.00 39.30
C LYS A 41 15.39 28.97 38.21
N SER A 42 16.12 29.01 37.11
CA SER A 42 15.68 29.68 35.89
C SER A 42 14.56 28.86 35.24
N GLU A 43 13.33 29.02 35.75
CA GLU A 43 12.10 28.51 35.12
C GLU A 43 11.74 29.35 33.87
N LEU A 44 12.71 29.49 32.97
CA LEU A 44 12.47 29.71 31.55
C LEU A 44 11.69 28.49 31.04
N ALA A 45 10.36 28.58 31.14
CA ALA A 45 9.44 27.58 30.66
C ALA A 45 9.78 27.27 29.20
N VAL A 46 10.38 26.10 28.95
CA VAL A 46 10.96 25.75 27.66
C VAL A 46 9.83 25.72 26.63
N ALA A 47 9.73 26.81 25.86
CA ALA A 47 8.75 27.00 24.82
C ALA A 47 8.91 25.86 23.80
N PHE A 48 7.79 25.22 23.46
CA PHE A 48 7.73 24.22 22.41
C PHE A 48 7.02 24.83 21.18
N PRO A 49 7.51 24.58 19.96
CA PRO A 49 8.67 23.74 19.63
C PRO A 49 10.02 24.40 20.04
N PRO A 50 11.01 23.60 20.48
CA PRO A 50 12.36 24.13 20.73
C PRO A 50 12.99 24.62 19.41
N ALA A 51 13.84 25.65 19.50
CA ALA A 51 14.49 26.28 18.34
C ALA A 51 15.57 25.41 17.66
N PHE A 52 15.95 24.29 18.27
CA PHE A 52 16.91 23.31 17.76
C PHE A 52 16.20 21.98 17.47
N SER A 53 16.68 21.17 16.52
CA SER A 53 16.00 19.91 16.22
C SER A 53 16.25 18.87 17.32
N VAL A 54 15.23 18.08 17.66
CA VAL A 54 15.31 17.07 18.73
C VAL A 54 16.44 16.05 18.46
N SER A 55 16.76 15.80 17.19
CA SER A 55 17.84 14.91 16.75
C SER A 55 19.24 15.35 17.22
N GLU A 56 19.49 16.64 17.38
CA GLU A 56 20.78 17.21 17.80
C GLU A 56 21.14 16.88 19.26
N ILE A 57 20.13 16.52 20.09
CA ILE A 57 20.34 16.13 21.48
C ILE A 57 21.16 14.83 21.52
N LYS A 58 22.45 14.91 21.86
CA LYS A 58 23.35 13.74 21.93
C LYS A 58 22.90 12.68 22.95
N ASN A 59 22.35 13.10 24.10
CA ASN A 59 21.85 12.19 25.15
C ASN A 59 20.53 11.50 24.75
N LYS A 60 20.53 10.16 24.69
CA LYS A 60 19.39 9.30 24.30
C LYS A 60 18.13 9.51 25.14
N GLN A 61 18.26 9.63 26.47
CA GLN A 61 17.13 9.82 27.38
C GLN A 61 16.49 11.20 27.19
N ARG A 62 17.30 12.28 27.19
CA ARG A 62 16.80 13.65 26.94
C ARG A 62 16.18 13.78 25.54
N ARG A 63 16.78 13.15 24.52
CA ARG A 63 16.23 13.06 23.15
C ARG A 63 14.84 12.42 23.14
N HIS A 64 14.70 11.26 23.78
CA HIS A 64 13.44 10.52 23.82
C HIS A 64 12.34 11.29 24.56
N PHE A 65 12.65 11.90 25.71
CA PHE A 65 11.71 12.72 26.47
C PHE A 65 11.21 13.93 25.67
N MET A 66 12.11 14.70 25.05
CA MET A 66 11.74 15.86 24.22
C MET A 66 10.93 15.42 22.98
N PHE A 67 11.26 14.27 22.37
CA PHE A 67 10.49 13.71 21.25
C PHE A 67 9.07 13.29 21.69
N MET A 68 8.91 12.67 22.86
CA MET A 68 7.59 12.33 23.41
C MET A 68 6.74 13.56 23.69
N LYS A 69 7.30 14.61 24.32
CA LYS A 69 6.59 15.89 24.52
C LYS A 69 6.15 16.52 23.20
N LEU A 70 7.06 16.62 22.22
CA LEU A 70 6.75 17.13 20.88
C LEU A 70 5.64 16.32 20.19
N LYS A 71 5.65 14.99 20.33
CA LYS A 71 4.63 14.08 19.77
C LYS A 71 3.27 14.24 20.44
N GLN A 72 3.22 14.56 21.74
CA GLN A 72 1.97 14.86 22.45
C GLN A 72 1.38 16.20 22.00
N GLU A 73 2.19 17.24 21.85
CA GLU A 73 1.72 18.56 21.42
C GLU A 73 1.29 18.58 19.96
N LYS A 74 2.06 17.94 19.06
CA LYS A 74 1.65 17.73 17.66
C LYS A 74 0.36 16.91 17.50
N ARG A 75 -0.04 16.12 18.51
CA ARG A 75 -1.36 15.47 18.57
C ARG A 75 -2.48 16.41 19.04
N LYS A 76 -2.19 17.37 19.93
CA LYS A 76 -3.18 18.34 20.44
C LYS A 76 -3.62 19.35 19.37
N VAL A 77 -2.67 19.87 18.57
CA VAL A 77 -2.92 20.89 17.54
C VAL A 77 -4.06 20.53 16.56
N PRO A 78 -4.05 19.38 15.85
CA PRO A 78 -5.12 19.04 14.91
C PRO A 78 -6.46 18.73 15.60
N ILE A 79 -6.45 18.28 16.86
CA ILE A 79 -7.68 18.07 17.63
C ILE A 79 -8.32 19.43 17.97
N LEU A 80 -7.52 20.41 18.38
CA LEU A 80 -8.00 21.77 18.67
C LEU A 80 -8.51 22.47 17.39
N GLY A 81 -7.77 22.35 16.27
CA GLY A 81 -8.21 22.88 14.97
C GLY A 81 -9.54 22.26 14.49
N LYS A 82 -9.70 20.94 14.60
CA LYS A 82 -10.96 20.27 14.26
C LYS A 82 -12.13 20.72 15.14
N LYS A 83 -11.89 21.02 16.42
CA LYS A 83 -12.92 21.59 17.33
C LYS A 83 -13.30 23.01 16.93
N THR A 84 -12.33 23.90 16.70
CA THR A 84 -12.62 25.31 16.36
C THR A 84 -13.27 25.45 14.98
N THR A 85 -12.84 24.68 13.98
CA THR A 85 -13.52 24.65 12.67
C THR A 85 -14.95 24.13 12.80
N LYS A 86 -15.19 23.05 13.56
CA LYS A 86 -16.55 22.52 13.78
C LYS A 86 -17.48 23.51 14.51
N GLN A 87 -16.95 24.32 15.43
CA GLN A 87 -17.73 25.38 16.08
C GLN A 87 -18.05 26.52 15.10
N LYS A 88 -17.09 26.95 14.27
CA LYS A 88 -17.33 27.98 13.25
C LYS A 88 -18.32 27.54 12.17
N SER A 89 -18.28 26.28 11.74
CA SER A 89 -19.23 25.74 10.76
C SER A 89 -20.65 25.55 11.30
N LEU A 90 -20.87 25.60 12.62
CA LEU A 90 -22.20 25.39 13.21
C LEU A 90 -23.14 26.60 13.03
N GLY A 91 -22.60 27.77 12.71
CA GLY A 91 -23.36 29.00 12.44
C GLY A 91 -23.41 29.39 10.95
N SER A 92 -23.00 28.51 10.04
CA SER A 92 -23.01 28.74 8.60
C SER A 92 -23.85 27.66 7.91
N THR A 93 -24.82 28.06 7.08
CA THR A 93 -25.54 27.14 6.19
C THR A 93 -24.63 26.51 5.14
N PHE A 94 -23.49 27.13 4.83
CA PHE A 94 -22.45 26.56 3.99
C PHE A 94 -21.31 26.00 4.86
N ALA A 95 -21.35 24.69 5.12
CA ALA A 95 -20.25 23.99 5.79
C ALA A 95 -19.14 23.67 4.78
N PRO A 96 -17.85 23.89 5.10
CA PRO A 96 -16.76 23.57 4.18
C PRO A 96 -16.73 22.05 3.90
N PRO A 97 -16.53 21.63 2.63
CA PRO A 97 -16.50 20.22 2.28
C PRO A 97 -15.37 19.50 3.02
N LYS A 98 -15.61 18.25 3.40
CA LYS A 98 -14.62 17.42 4.10
C LYS A 98 -13.48 17.10 3.14
N GLU A 99 -12.24 17.33 3.57
CA GLU A 99 -11.05 16.83 2.87
C GLU A 99 -11.17 15.32 2.66
N VAL A 100 -11.21 14.88 1.39
CA VAL A 100 -11.23 13.47 1.03
C VAL A 100 -9.87 12.85 1.41
N PRO A 101 -9.84 11.73 2.15
CA PRO A 101 -8.58 11.12 2.55
C PRO A 101 -7.82 10.60 1.33
N LYS A 102 -6.50 10.82 1.33
CA LYS A 102 -5.58 10.23 0.36
C LYS A 102 -5.35 8.76 0.71
N THR A 103 -6.19 7.89 0.15
CA THR A 103 -6.06 6.42 0.19
C THR A 103 -5.26 5.92 -1.01
N ILE A 104 -4.90 4.64 -1.02
CA ILE A 104 -4.15 4.04 -2.14
C ILE A 104 -4.96 4.13 -3.44
N GLU A 105 -6.24 3.73 -3.44
CA GLU A 105 -7.09 3.84 -4.65
C GLU A 105 -7.30 5.29 -5.10
N ASN A 106 -7.50 6.24 -4.16
CA ASN A 106 -7.62 7.68 -4.48
C ASN A 106 -6.30 8.30 -4.99
N GLN A 107 -5.19 7.55 -4.99
CA GLN A 107 -3.89 7.93 -5.53
C GLN A 107 -3.33 6.90 -6.52
N ARG A 108 -4.19 6.01 -7.04
CA ARG A 108 -3.85 5.10 -8.13
C ARG A 108 -3.47 5.95 -9.34
N VAL A 109 -2.34 5.62 -9.96
CA VAL A 109 -1.95 6.21 -11.25
C VAL A 109 -2.93 5.70 -12.30
N TYR A 110 -3.45 6.58 -13.16
CA TYR A 110 -4.32 6.16 -14.26
C TYR A 110 -3.57 5.19 -15.17
N ASP A 111 -4.25 4.12 -15.56
CA ASP A 111 -3.73 3.04 -16.39
C ASP A 111 -4.47 3.08 -17.73
N GLU A 112 -3.74 3.07 -18.84
CA GLU A 112 -4.30 3.12 -20.20
C GLU A 112 -5.17 1.88 -20.52
N THR A 113 -5.07 0.81 -19.72
CA THR A 113 -5.95 -0.38 -19.80
C THR A 113 -7.23 -0.27 -18.94
N THR A 114 -7.53 0.91 -18.38
CA THR A 114 -8.76 1.13 -17.60
C THR A 114 -9.96 1.30 -18.53
N VAL A 115 -10.78 0.26 -18.66
CA VAL A 115 -12.04 0.25 -19.42
C VAL A 115 -12.98 1.37 -18.98
N ASP A 116 -13.35 2.26 -19.90
CA ASP A 116 -14.52 3.13 -19.79
C ASP A 116 -15.76 2.38 -20.34
N PRO A 117 -16.90 2.36 -19.62
CA PRO A 117 -18.03 1.47 -19.93
C PRO A 117 -18.93 1.94 -21.08
N GLU A 118 -18.62 3.09 -21.70
CA GLU A 118 -19.37 3.68 -22.82
C GLU A 118 -18.59 3.59 -24.16
N ASP A 119 -17.50 2.82 -24.20
CA ASP A 119 -16.65 2.64 -25.39
C ASP A 119 -17.24 1.60 -26.37
N GLU A 120 -17.46 2.02 -27.62
CA GLU A 120 -18.05 1.20 -28.67
C GLU A 120 -17.10 0.10 -29.18
N GLU A 121 -15.77 0.31 -29.13
CA GLU A 121 -14.80 -0.73 -29.52
C GLU A 121 -14.83 -1.91 -28.53
N ILE A 122 -14.91 -1.62 -27.23
CA ILE A 122 -14.93 -2.63 -26.16
C ILE A 122 -16.23 -3.46 -26.21
N ALA A 123 -17.36 -2.83 -26.51
CA ALA A 123 -18.64 -3.53 -26.68
C ALA A 123 -18.66 -4.46 -27.91
N PHE A 124 -17.93 -4.11 -28.98
CA PHE A 124 -17.76 -4.97 -30.16
C PHE A 124 -16.85 -6.18 -29.87
N ASP A 125 -15.76 -5.97 -29.12
CA ASP A 125 -14.86 -7.05 -28.70
C ASP A 125 -15.57 -8.04 -27.77
N GLU A 126 -16.29 -7.60 -26.73
CA GLU A 126 -17.10 -8.50 -25.87
C GLU A 126 -18.20 -9.24 -26.66
N GLY A 127 -18.77 -8.57 -27.68
CA GLY A 127 -19.77 -9.16 -28.57
C GLY A 127 -19.22 -10.22 -29.53
N THR A 128 -17.92 -10.23 -29.82
CA THR A 128 -17.28 -11.17 -30.78
C THR A 128 -16.36 -12.20 -30.12
N ASP A 129 -16.05 -12.04 -28.84
CA ASP A 129 -15.26 -12.96 -28.02
C ASP A 129 -15.87 -14.37 -27.88
N GLU A 130 -15.02 -15.33 -27.52
CA GLU A 130 -15.33 -16.73 -27.29
C GLU A 130 -16.28 -16.96 -26.09
N PHE A 131 -16.35 -16.02 -25.14
CA PHE A 131 -17.31 -16.04 -24.03
C PHE A 131 -18.60 -15.23 -24.29
N SER A 132 -18.74 -14.58 -25.44
CA SER A 132 -19.95 -13.82 -25.82
C SER A 132 -21.25 -14.65 -25.66
N ALA A 133 -21.23 -15.93 -26.04
CA ALA A 133 -22.37 -16.84 -25.92
C ALA A 133 -22.74 -17.19 -24.46
N TYR A 134 -21.78 -17.06 -23.52
CA TYR A 134 -22.01 -17.24 -22.08
C TYR A 134 -22.55 -15.95 -21.46
N PHE A 135 -21.97 -14.78 -21.76
CA PHE A 135 -22.44 -13.50 -21.23
C PHE A 135 -23.85 -13.12 -21.73
N ASN A 136 -24.16 -13.42 -22.99
CA ASN A 136 -25.51 -13.29 -23.55
C ASN A 136 -26.51 -14.37 -23.06
N GLY A 137 -26.09 -15.29 -22.18
CA GLY A 137 -26.96 -16.34 -21.62
C GLY A 137 -27.46 -17.38 -22.63
N LEU A 138 -26.87 -17.44 -23.83
CA LEU A 138 -27.29 -18.34 -24.92
C LEU A 138 -26.87 -19.80 -24.65
N THR A 139 -25.76 -20.01 -23.94
CA THR A 139 -25.30 -21.34 -23.53
C THR A 139 -25.32 -21.48 -22.00
N ASN A 140 -26.04 -22.50 -21.51
CA ASN A 140 -25.97 -22.85 -20.10
C ASN A 140 -24.60 -23.48 -19.80
N PRO A 141 -23.79 -22.93 -18.87
CA PRO A 141 -22.49 -23.48 -18.54
C PRO A 141 -22.65 -24.89 -17.96
N LYS A 142 -21.76 -25.81 -18.36
CA LYS A 142 -21.69 -27.17 -17.82
C LYS A 142 -20.24 -27.49 -17.46
N VAL A 143 -19.96 -27.55 -16.16
CA VAL A 143 -18.59 -27.52 -15.64
C VAL A 143 -18.16 -28.90 -15.16
N LEU A 144 -17.09 -29.45 -15.72
CA LEU A 144 -16.45 -30.65 -15.19
C LEU A 144 -15.39 -30.25 -14.16
N ILE A 145 -15.63 -30.53 -12.89
CA ILE A 145 -14.64 -30.37 -11.82
C ILE A 145 -13.86 -31.66 -11.68
N THR A 146 -12.54 -31.60 -11.92
CA THR A 146 -11.62 -32.73 -11.75
C THR A 146 -10.47 -32.38 -10.83
N THR A 147 -9.82 -33.38 -10.25
CA THR A 147 -8.67 -33.23 -9.35
C THR A 147 -7.34 -33.47 -10.06
N SER A 148 -6.23 -33.26 -9.35
CA SER A 148 -4.98 -34.00 -9.51
C SER A 148 -5.19 -35.53 -9.52
N ASP A 149 -4.14 -36.31 -9.82
CA ASP A 149 -4.20 -37.75 -9.57
C ASP A 149 -4.02 -38.06 -8.07
N ARG A 150 -4.73 -39.07 -7.57
CA ARG A 150 -4.72 -39.50 -6.15
C ARG A 150 -4.91 -38.33 -5.14
N PRO A 151 -5.99 -37.54 -5.24
CA PRO A 151 -6.25 -36.42 -4.32
C PRO A 151 -6.47 -36.87 -2.87
N ARG A 152 -6.14 -36.02 -1.90
CA ARG A 152 -6.43 -36.25 -0.49
C ARG A 152 -7.88 -35.94 -0.14
N GLY A 153 -8.37 -36.54 0.95
CA GLY A 153 -9.76 -36.42 1.40
C GLY A 153 -10.23 -35.00 1.75
N ARG A 154 -9.33 -34.04 1.98
CA ARG A 154 -9.70 -32.61 2.11
C ARG A 154 -10.05 -32.00 0.75
N THR A 155 -9.24 -32.26 -0.26
CA THR A 155 -9.44 -31.80 -1.64
C THR A 155 -10.68 -32.42 -2.29
N VAL A 156 -10.95 -33.70 -2.02
CA VAL A 156 -12.22 -34.38 -2.35
C VAL A 156 -13.42 -33.57 -1.85
N ARG A 157 -13.47 -33.27 -0.54
CA ARG A 157 -14.54 -32.47 0.07
C ARG A 157 -14.60 -31.03 -0.45
N PHE A 158 -13.46 -30.43 -0.76
CA PHE A 158 -13.40 -29.10 -1.38
C PHE A 158 -14.00 -29.10 -2.79
N CYS A 159 -13.78 -30.15 -3.60
CA CYS A 159 -14.42 -30.28 -4.92
C CYS A 159 -15.94 -30.42 -4.79
N GLU A 160 -16.41 -31.21 -3.82
CA GLU A 160 -17.82 -31.40 -3.50
C GLU A 160 -18.47 -30.08 -3.03
N GLN A 161 -17.78 -29.29 -2.20
CA GLN A 161 -18.21 -27.95 -1.80
C GLN A 161 -18.23 -26.97 -2.99
N LEU A 162 -17.20 -26.96 -3.84
CA LEU A 162 -17.14 -26.06 -5.00
C LEU A 162 -18.27 -26.34 -6.01
N ALA A 163 -18.68 -27.60 -6.14
CA ALA A 163 -19.85 -27.99 -6.95
C ALA A 163 -21.21 -27.53 -6.36
N THR A 164 -21.25 -27.06 -5.10
CA THR A 164 -22.44 -26.36 -4.56
C THR A 164 -22.42 -24.85 -4.80
N VAL A 165 -21.27 -24.28 -5.18
CA VAL A 165 -21.12 -22.86 -5.50
C VAL A 165 -21.36 -22.60 -6.99
N ILE A 166 -20.91 -23.51 -7.86
CA ILE A 166 -20.99 -23.37 -9.32
C ILE A 166 -22.23 -24.15 -9.82
N PRO A 167 -23.20 -23.49 -10.49
CA PRO A 167 -24.36 -24.19 -11.05
C PRO A 167 -23.93 -25.16 -12.17
N ASN A 168 -24.68 -26.26 -12.32
CA ASN A 168 -24.42 -27.32 -13.32
C ASN A 168 -22.98 -27.90 -13.28
N ALA A 169 -22.32 -27.83 -12.12
CA ALA A 169 -21.01 -28.43 -11.90
C ALA A 169 -21.12 -29.92 -11.55
N HIS A 170 -20.25 -30.73 -12.13
CA HIS A 170 -20.15 -32.17 -11.85
C HIS A 170 -18.73 -32.55 -11.45
N VAL A 171 -18.57 -33.20 -10.30
CA VAL A 171 -17.26 -33.66 -9.79
C VAL A 171 -16.95 -35.07 -10.31
N TYR A 172 -15.81 -35.23 -11.00
CA TYR A 172 -15.30 -36.54 -11.42
C TYR A 172 -13.80 -36.70 -11.14
N TYR A 173 -13.46 -37.71 -10.36
CA TYR A 173 -12.07 -38.02 -9.98
C TYR A 173 -11.32 -38.73 -11.13
N ARG A 174 -10.13 -38.23 -11.50
CA ARG A 174 -9.40 -38.69 -12.70
C ARG A 174 -8.94 -40.15 -12.65
N ARG A 175 -8.67 -40.71 -11.46
CA ARG A 175 -8.24 -42.11 -11.25
C ARG A 175 -7.13 -42.57 -12.23
N GLY A 176 -6.06 -41.79 -12.37
CA GLY A 176 -4.95 -42.05 -13.30
C GLY A 176 -5.19 -41.71 -14.79
N LEU A 177 -6.37 -41.23 -15.19
CA LEU A 177 -6.61 -40.76 -16.56
C LEU A 177 -5.89 -39.45 -16.85
N ALA A 178 -5.11 -39.43 -17.93
CA ALA A 178 -4.49 -38.21 -18.47
C ALA A 178 -5.55 -37.30 -19.12
N LEU A 179 -5.39 -35.98 -18.98
CA LEU A 179 -6.34 -34.97 -19.50
C LEU A 179 -6.63 -35.14 -21.00
N LYS A 180 -5.64 -35.55 -21.81
CA LYS A 180 -5.80 -35.87 -23.25
C LYS A 180 -6.86 -36.94 -23.55
N ARG A 181 -7.19 -37.82 -22.58
CA ARG A 181 -8.28 -38.81 -22.70
C ARG A 181 -9.61 -38.32 -22.11
N ILE A 182 -9.58 -37.34 -21.22
CA ILE A 182 -10.76 -36.76 -20.57
C ILE A 182 -11.40 -35.71 -21.48
N ILE A 183 -10.61 -34.82 -22.11
CA ILE A 183 -11.12 -33.73 -22.96
C ILE A 183 -12.07 -34.23 -24.07
N PRO A 184 -11.76 -35.29 -24.85
CA PRO A 184 -12.72 -35.83 -25.83
C PRO A 184 -14.02 -36.35 -25.20
N GLN A 185 -13.97 -36.84 -23.95
CA GLN A 185 -15.15 -37.29 -23.20
C GLN A 185 -15.95 -36.11 -22.60
N CYS A 186 -15.32 -34.95 -22.39
CA CYS A 186 -15.99 -33.70 -22.06
C CYS A 186 -16.80 -33.20 -23.26
N VAL A 187 -16.16 -33.11 -24.43
CA VAL A 187 -16.78 -32.65 -25.68
C VAL A 187 -17.94 -33.57 -26.08
N ALA A 188 -17.74 -34.90 -26.06
CA ALA A 188 -18.79 -35.89 -26.34
C ALA A 188 -19.88 -36.01 -25.25
N ARG A 189 -19.92 -35.07 -24.29
CA ARG A 189 -20.93 -34.94 -23.23
C ARG A 189 -21.32 -33.47 -22.98
N ASP A 190 -21.01 -32.58 -23.92
CA ASP A 190 -21.41 -31.17 -23.92
C ASP A 190 -20.95 -30.39 -22.68
N PHE A 191 -19.78 -30.73 -22.12
CA PHE A 191 -19.14 -29.93 -21.09
C PHE A 191 -18.42 -28.73 -21.70
N THR A 192 -18.86 -27.52 -21.35
CA THR A 192 -18.29 -26.26 -21.84
C THR A 192 -16.99 -25.89 -21.12
N TYR A 193 -16.84 -26.27 -19.84
CA TYR A 193 -15.67 -25.92 -19.03
C TYR A 193 -15.06 -27.13 -18.31
N LEU A 194 -13.73 -27.17 -18.23
CA LEU A 194 -12.97 -28.17 -17.50
C LEU A 194 -12.10 -27.50 -16.43
N MET A 195 -12.44 -27.73 -15.16
CA MET A 195 -11.66 -27.26 -14.02
C MET A 195 -10.76 -28.38 -13.49
N VAL A 196 -9.49 -28.05 -13.20
CA VAL A 196 -8.50 -29.00 -12.67
C VAL A 196 -7.94 -28.46 -11.35
N ILE A 197 -8.40 -29.02 -10.24
CA ILE A 197 -7.97 -28.66 -8.88
C ILE A 197 -6.73 -29.46 -8.53
N ASN A 198 -5.59 -28.77 -8.44
CA ASN A 198 -4.35 -29.33 -7.90
C ASN A 198 -4.24 -29.06 -6.40
N GLU A 199 -3.61 -29.99 -5.68
CA GLU A 199 -3.22 -29.86 -4.28
C GLU A 199 -1.68 -29.87 -4.17
N ASP A 200 -1.13 -29.10 -3.23
CA ASP A 200 0.27 -29.17 -2.80
C ASP A 200 0.31 -29.33 -1.27
N ARG A 201 1.44 -29.80 -0.72
CA ARG A 201 1.68 -30.08 0.71
C ARG A 201 0.61 -30.98 1.33
N GLN A 202 0.71 -32.27 1.05
CA GLN A 202 -0.18 -33.34 1.54
C GLN A 202 0.01 -33.67 3.04
N VAL A 203 -0.17 -32.68 3.93
CA VAL A 203 -0.04 -32.79 5.40
C VAL A 203 -1.42 -32.91 6.05
#